data_AF-A0A7W1FHS3-F1
#
_entry.id   AF-A0A7W1FHS3-F1
#
_cell.length_a   1.000
_cell.length_b   1.000
_cell.length_c   1.000
_cell.angle_alpha   90.00
_cell.angle_beta   90.00
_cell.angle_gamma   90.00
#
_symmetry.space_group_name_H-M   'P 1'
#
loop_
_entity.id
_entity.type
_entity.pdbx_description
1 polymer ?
#
loop_
_entity_poly.entity_id
_entity_poly.type
_entity_poly.pdbx_seq_one_letter_code
_entity_poly.pdbx_strand_id
1 'polypeptide(L)'
;MNNLDPSASKPESRSGSTATAARGSWRLVLVALLALGGALIWFKATAAPADQGGVVRVPWSEDYAQAVATAKAHKRPILVNFTGSDWCGYCIRMRQEIFDTGIFAAWANDRFVLLECDFPRSRSLPPEVVRQNEELADRYQIRGFPTILVLDDQGRVLASSGYQRGGAAAWIANLEQELDRGAAESERVETSSR
;
A
#
# COMPACT_ATOMS: atom_id res chain seq x y z
N MET A 1 -34.18 -7.74 -52.23
CA MET A 1 -35.55 -8.26 -52.42
C MET A 1 -36.05 -8.62 -51.02
N ASN A 2 -36.87 -7.75 -50.41
CA ASN A 2 -38.34 -7.72 -50.50
C ASN A 2 -38.94 -8.81 -49.61
N ASN A 3 -39.43 -8.49 -48.41
CA ASN A 3 -40.76 -7.90 -48.07
C ASN A 3 -41.59 -9.05 -47.44
N LEU A 4 -42.01 -9.00 -46.16
CA LEU A 4 -43.07 -8.16 -45.59
C LEU A 4 -44.33 -8.12 -46.47
N ASP A 5 -45.39 -8.86 -46.09
CA ASP A 5 -46.77 -8.33 -46.00
C ASP A 5 -47.74 -9.32 -45.25
N PRO A 6 -49.07 -9.06 -45.04
CA PRO A 6 -49.52 -8.80 -43.66
C PRO A 6 -50.91 -9.37 -43.26
N SER A 7 -51.40 -8.93 -42.09
CA SER A 7 -52.81 -8.52 -41.83
C SER A 7 -53.92 -9.58 -41.57
N ALA A 8 -55.02 -9.04 -41.02
CA ALA A 8 -56.36 -9.60 -40.74
C ALA A 8 -56.51 -10.59 -39.55
N SER A 9 -57.55 -10.50 -38.70
CA SER A 9 -58.56 -9.44 -38.50
C SER A 9 -59.37 -9.61 -37.18
N LYS A 10 -59.91 -8.48 -36.67
CA LYS A 10 -61.02 -8.28 -35.69
C LYS A 10 -62.36 -8.97 -36.14
N PRO A 11 -63.56 -8.83 -35.47
CA PRO A 11 -63.95 -8.05 -34.27
C PRO A 11 -64.71 -8.87 -33.18
N GLU A 12 -65.54 -8.34 -32.25
CA GLU A 12 -65.36 -7.42 -31.08
C GLU A 12 -66.57 -7.54 -30.09
N SER A 13 -66.51 -6.87 -28.91
CA SER A 13 -67.63 -6.52 -27.99
C SER A 13 -68.10 -7.60 -26.95
N ARG A 14 -68.75 -7.29 -25.80
CA ARG A 14 -69.22 -6.02 -25.20
C ARG A 14 -69.53 -6.15 -23.68
N SER A 15 -69.78 -5.01 -23.02
CA SER A 15 -70.45 -4.83 -21.69
C SER A 15 -69.58 -5.00 -20.43
N GLY A 16 -69.67 -4.15 -19.38
CA GLY A 16 -70.45 -2.91 -19.22
C GLY A 16 -70.77 -2.57 -17.74
N SER A 17 -70.80 -1.26 -17.40
CA SER A 17 -71.14 -0.67 -16.07
C SER A 17 -70.08 -0.84 -14.96
N THR A 18 -69.44 0.16 -14.31
CA THR A 18 -69.68 1.57 -13.91
C THR A 18 -70.41 1.82 -12.57
N ALA A 19 -69.63 2.15 -11.52
CA ALA A 19 -69.91 3.12 -10.45
C ALA A 19 -68.66 3.25 -9.55
N THR A 20 -68.35 4.30 -8.77
CA THR A 20 -68.45 5.77 -8.87
C THR A 20 -67.83 6.33 -7.56
N ALA A 21 -66.78 7.14 -7.70
CA ALA A 21 -66.31 8.24 -6.84
C ALA A 21 -66.26 8.16 -5.28
N ALA A 22 -65.06 8.43 -4.73
CA ALA A 22 -64.76 9.49 -3.73
C ALA A 22 -63.22 9.66 -3.68
N ARG A 23 -62.56 10.62 -4.34
CA ARG A 23 -62.44 12.06 -4.01
C ARG A 23 -62.22 12.35 -2.51
N GLY A 24 -60.94 12.52 -2.14
CA GLY A 24 -60.51 12.98 -0.82
C GLY A 24 -59.14 13.68 -0.93
N SER A 25 -59.13 14.92 -1.41
CA SER A 25 -57.91 15.72 -1.49
C SER A 25 -57.44 16.11 -0.09
N TRP A 26 -56.23 15.72 0.33
CA TRP A 26 -55.54 16.44 1.40
C TRP A 26 -54.29 17.15 0.91
N ARG A 27 -54.23 18.42 1.28
CA ARG A 27 -53.30 19.42 0.80
C ARG A 27 -51.88 19.12 1.29
N LEU A 28 -50.91 19.54 0.47
CA LEU A 28 -49.56 19.84 0.92
C LEU A 28 -49.61 20.66 2.22
N VAL A 29 -48.98 20.16 3.29
CA VAL A 29 -48.54 20.97 4.41
C VAL A 29 -47.04 20.81 4.52
N LEU A 30 -46.33 21.76 3.92
CA LEU A 30 -44.93 22.00 4.21
C LEU A 30 -44.83 22.45 5.68
N VAL A 31 -44.11 21.71 6.51
CA VAL A 31 -43.60 22.21 7.79
C VAL A 31 -42.10 22.39 7.63
N ALA A 32 -41.67 23.64 7.50
CA ALA A 32 -40.26 24.00 7.38
C ALA A 32 -39.62 24.20 8.77
N LEU A 33 -38.43 23.60 8.93
CA LEU A 33 -37.30 24.07 9.73
C LEU A 33 -37.53 24.60 11.16
N LEU A 34 -37.19 23.76 12.14
CA LEU A 34 -36.29 24.06 13.27
C LEU A 34 -35.60 22.74 13.63
N ALA A 35 -34.32 22.59 13.98
CA ALA A 35 -33.08 23.33 13.90
C ALA A 35 -32.02 22.37 14.47
N LEU A 36 -30.81 22.30 13.89
CA LEU A 36 -29.56 21.79 14.51
C LEU A 36 -29.64 20.47 15.32
N GLY A 37 -29.36 19.32 14.69
CA GLY A 37 -29.45 18.00 15.36
C GLY A 37 -28.63 16.85 14.77
N GLY A 38 -27.34 17.07 14.50
CA GLY A 38 -26.32 16.01 14.40
C GLY A 38 -26.60 14.80 13.50
N ALA A 39 -26.16 14.87 12.24
CA ALA A 39 -25.83 13.66 11.49
C ALA A 39 -24.60 12.98 12.15
N LEU A 40 -24.83 12.06 13.09
CA LEU A 40 -23.77 11.19 13.63
C LEU A 40 -23.30 10.22 12.53
N ILE A 41 -22.42 10.72 11.67
CA ILE A 41 -21.45 9.89 11.00
C ILE A 41 -20.63 9.25 12.13
N TRP A 42 -20.81 7.95 12.35
CA TRP A 42 -19.94 7.17 13.22
C TRP A 42 -18.57 6.99 12.53
N PHE A 43 -17.84 8.09 12.38
CA PHE A 43 -16.42 8.07 12.11
C PHE A 43 -15.76 7.50 13.36
N LYS A 44 -15.72 6.16 13.44
CA LYS A 44 -14.81 5.49 14.35
C LYS A 44 -13.42 5.83 13.85
N ALA A 45 -12.85 6.89 14.44
CA ALA A 45 -11.44 7.17 14.35
C ALA A 45 -10.71 5.91 14.82
N THR A 46 -10.18 5.15 13.86
CA THR A 46 -9.24 4.07 14.14
C THR A 46 -7.97 4.74 14.61
N ALA A 47 -7.90 5.02 15.90
CA ALA A 47 -6.67 5.40 16.55
C ALA A 47 -5.62 4.35 16.16
N ALA A 48 -4.46 4.81 15.66
CA ALA A 48 -3.35 3.91 15.42
C ALA A 48 -3.09 3.13 16.72
N PRO A 49 -2.86 1.80 16.64
CA PRO A 49 -2.68 0.99 17.83
C PRO A 49 -1.56 1.58 18.66
N ALA A 50 -1.87 1.93 19.92
CA ALA A 50 -0.86 2.38 20.86
C ALA A 50 0.18 1.26 21.01
N ASP A 51 1.44 1.57 20.68
CA ASP A 51 2.53 0.62 20.78
C ASP A 51 2.67 0.17 22.23
N GLN A 52 2.46 -1.12 22.50
CA GLN A 52 2.42 -1.67 23.86
C GLN A 52 3.83 -1.93 24.43
N GLY A 53 4.86 -1.27 23.89
CA GLY A 53 6.24 -1.36 24.36
C GLY A 53 6.89 -2.74 24.15
N GLY A 54 6.28 -3.59 23.33
CA GLY A 54 6.78 -4.92 23.00
C GLY A 54 7.63 -4.89 21.75
N VAL A 55 8.78 -5.58 21.77
CA VAL A 55 9.59 -5.78 20.57
C VAL A 55 8.84 -6.69 19.60
N VAL A 56 8.48 -6.17 18.43
CA VAL A 56 7.81 -6.91 17.35
C VAL A 56 8.81 -7.11 16.22
N ARG A 57 9.12 -8.37 15.89
CA ARG A 57 10.04 -8.71 14.81
C ARG A 57 9.29 -9.23 13.60
N VAL A 58 9.50 -8.57 12.46
CA VAL A 58 9.09 -9.10 11.16
C VAL A 58 10.20 -9.98 10.58
N PRO A 59 9.85 -11.04 9.84
CA PRO A 59 10.84 -11.88 9.16
C PRO A 59 11.43 -11.12 7.96
N TRP A 60 12.75 -11.14 7.85
CA TRP A 60 13.50 -10.68 6.69
C TRP A 60 14.04 -11.92 5.95
N SER A 61 13.95 -11.95 4.63
CA SER A 61 14.63 -12.99 3.83
C SER A 61 16.11 -12.61 3.64
N GLU A 62 16.97 -13.62 3.49
CA GLU A 62 18.36 -13.45 3.02
C GLU A 62 18.50 -13.88 1.53
N ASP A 63 17.41 -14.26 0.84
CA ASP A 63 17.38 -14.70 -0.58
C ASP A 63 16.75 -13.63 -1.50
N TYR A 64 17.58 -13.01 -2.35
CA TYR A 64 17.15 -12.00 -3.32
C TYR A 64 16.33 -12.58 -4.47
N ALA A 65 16.65 -13.79 -4.94
CA ALA A 65 15.91 -14.42 -6.04
C ALA A 65 14.48 -14.77 -5.61
N GLN A 66 14.32 -15.30 -4.40
CA GLN A 66 13.01 -15.51 -3.76
C GLN A 66 12.31 -14.17 -3.51
N ALA A 67 13.02 -13.14 -3.04
CA ALA A 67 12.42 -11.82 -2.82
C ALA A 67 11.86 -11.21 -4.12
N VAL A 68 12.61 -11.28 -5.23
CA VAL A 68 12.16 -10.84 -6.57
C VAL A 68 10.98 -11.69 -7.09
N ALA A 69 11.01 -13.01 -6.90
CA ALA A 69 9.89 -13.88 -7.28
C ALA A 69 8.60 -13.52 -6.51
N THR A 70 8.73 -13.29 -5.21
CA THR A 70 7.63 -12.88 -4.32
C THR A 70 7.11 -11.49 -4.68
N ALA A 71 8.00 -10.54 -4.97
CA ALA A 71 7.66 -9.18 -5.39
C ALA A 71 6.81 -9.18 -6.67
N LYS A 72 7.22 -9.96 -7.68
CA LYS A 72 6.47 -10.15 -8.93
C LYS A 72 5.11 -10.82 -8.71
N ALA A 73 5.08 -11.91 -7.93
CA ALA A 73 3.86 -12.66 -7.66
C ALA A 73 2.78 -11.83 -6.94
N HIS A 74 3.20 -11.00 -5.98
CA HIS A 74 2.29 -10.20 -5.14
C HIS A 74 2.19 -8.72 -5.56
N LYS A 75 2.91 -8.30 -6.62
CA LYS A 75 3.02 -6.90 -7.08
C LYS A 75 3.41 -5.93 -5.97
N ARG A 76 4.39 -6.34 -5.14
CA ARG A 76 4.88 -5.59 -3.99
C ARG A 76 6.35 -5.22 -4.18
N PRO A 77 6.75 -3.96 -3.92
CA PRO A 77 8.17 -3.59 -3.95
C PRO A 77 8.98 -4.36 -2.89
N ILE A 78 10.29 -4.46 -3.11
CA ILE A 78 11.24 -5.04 -2.15
C ILE A 78 11.82 -3.90 -1.30
N LEU A 79 11.77 -4.03 0.02
CA LEU A 79 12.50 -3.14 0.93
C LEU A 79 13.76 -3.87 1.39
N VAL A 80 14.91 -3.37 0.94
CA VAL A 80 16.22 -3.97 1.16
C VAL A 80 16.95 -3.22 2.27
N ASN A 81 17.37 -3.94 3.31
CA ASN A 81 18.20 -3.43 4.40
C ASN A 81 19.66 -3.85 4.19
N PHE A 82 20.53 -2.94 3.75
CA PHE A 82 21.98 -3.15 3.76
C PHE A 82 22.53 -2.75 5.13
N THR A 83 23.08 -3.72 5.87
CA THR A 83 23.38 -3.59 7.31
C THR A 83 24.68 -4.29 7.70
N GLY A 84 25.29 -3.85 8.81
CA GLY A 84 26.33 -4.61 9.53
C GLY A 84 25.82 -4.95 10.93
N SER A 85 25.06 -6.04 11.06
CA SER A 85 24.15 -6.30 12.18
C SER A 85 24.78 -6.35 13.58
N ASP A 86 26.08 -6.61 13.67
CA ASP A 86 26.83 -6.81 14.92
C ASP A 86 27.92 -5.76 15.20
N TRP A 87 28.28 -4.90 14.23
CA TRP A 87 29.33 -3.89 14.38
C TRP A 87 28.91 -2.45 14.02
N CYS A 88 27.84 -2.27 13.24
CA CYS A 88 27.36 -0.95 12.85
C CYS A 88 26.39 -0.40 13.90
N GLY A 89 26.87 0.50 14.76
CA GLY A 89 26.06 1.09 15.84
C GLY A 89 24.76 1.78 15.39
N TYR A 90 24.76 2.43 14.22
CA TYR A 90 23.54 3.01 13.64
C TYR A 90 22.58 1.96 13.06
N CYS A 91 23.09 0.82 12.59
CA CYS A 91 22.28 -0.29 12.10
C CYS A 91 21.58 -1.01 13.25
N ILE A 92 22.30 -1.27 14.34
CA ILE A 92 21.75 -1.83 15.59
C ILE A 92 20.66 -0.88 16.14
N ARG A 93 20.92 0.43 16.15
CA ARG A 93 19.94 1.43 16.57
C ARG A 93 18.73 1.50 15.62
N MET A 94 18.94 1.45 14.30
CA MET A 94 17.85 1.43 13.32
C MET A 94 16.95 0.20 13.52
N ARG A 95 17.54 -0.97 13.78
CA ARG A 95 16.76 -2.16 14.13
C ARG A 95 15.92 -1.91 15.37
N GLN A 96 16.51 -1.41 16.46
CA GLN A 96 15.81 -1.19 17.74
C GLN A 96 14.74 -0.08 17.71
N GLU A 97 15.03 1.07 17.08
CA GLU A 97 14.14 2.25 17.09
C GLU A 97 13.09 2.25 15.96
N ILE A 98 13.29 1.44 14.92
CA ILE A 98 12.44 1.41 13.72
C ILE A 98 11.96 -0.03 13.44
N PHE A 99 12.83 -0.98 13.08
CA PHE A 99 12.39 -2.27 12.54
C PHE A 99 11.78 -3.25 13.56
N ASP A 100 12.28 -3.29 14.79
CA ASP A 100 11.82 -4.15 15.89
C ASP A 100 10.57 -3.56 16.62
N THR A 101 9.78 -2.73 15.92
CA THR A 101 8.61 -2.02 16.48
C THR A 101 7.28 -2.50 15.87
N GLY A 102 6.20 -2.44 16.66
CA GLY A 102 4.86 -2.75 16.16
C GLY A 102 4.39 -1.82 15.03
N ILE A 103 4.85 -0.56 15.04
CA ILE A 103 4.54 0.45 14.01
C ILE A 103 5.14 0.04 12.65
N PHE A 104 6.44 -0.30 12.62
CA PHE A 104 7.07 -0.78 11.37
C PHE A 104 6.47 -2.10 10.92
N ALA A 105 6.20 -3.04 11.84
CA ALA A 105 5.60 -4.33 11.49
C ALA A 105 4.23 -4.18 10.80
N ALA A 106 3.35 -3.35 11.36
CA ALA A 106 2.03 -3.07 10.79
C ALA A 106 2.11 -2.36 9.42
N TRP A 107 3.10 -1.48 9.22
CA TRP A 107 3.33 -0.80 7.95
C TRP A 107 3.94 -1.73 6.89
N ALA A 108 4.93 -2.55 7.25
CA ALA A 108 5.73 -3.31 6.30
C ALA A 108 5.04 -4.57 5.77
N ASN A 109 4.32 -5.31 6.64
CA ASN A 109 3.87 -6.69 6.40
C ASN A 109 2.99 -6.88 5.15
N ASP A 110 2.20 -5.88 4.78
CA ASP A 110 1.32 -5.93 3.60
C ASP A 110 1.85 -5.13 2.40
N ARG A 111 2.93 -4.35 2.58
CA ARG A 111 3.44 -3.41 1.58
C ARG A 111 4.72 -3.86 0.89
N PHE A 112 5.68 -4.44 1.63
CA PHE A 112 7.02 -4.72 1.09
C PHE A 112 7.43 -6.18 1.24
N VAL A 113 8.14 -6.72 0.25
CA VAL A 113 8.93 -7.94 0.47
C VAL A 113 10.20 -7.51 1.21
N LEU A 114 10.46 -8.09 2.39
CA LEU A 114 11.58 -7.69 3.23
C LEU A 114 12.83 -8.53 2.93
N LEU A 115 13.92 -7.88 2.58
CA LEU A 115 15.22 -8.50 2.29
C LEU A 115 16.32 -7.87 3.15
N GLU A 116 17.11 -8.68 3.82
CA GLU A 116 18.27 -8.23 4.58
C GLU A 116 19.57 -8.65 3.88
N CYS A 117 20.37 -7.65 3.50
CA CYS A 117 21.72 -7.80 2.99
C CYS A 117 22.69 -7.48 4.14
N ASP A 118 22.95 -8.46 5.01
CA ASP A 118 23.84 -8.30 6.16
C ASP A 118 25.31 -8.55 5.80
N PHE A 119 26.20 -7.77 6.44
CA PHE A 119 27.66 -7.84 6.35
C PHE A 119 28.26 -7.99 7.75
N PRO A 120 28.00 -9.11 8.45
CA PRO A 120 28.44 -9.32 9.83
C PRO A 120 29.96 -9.50 9.94
N ARG A 121 30.51 -9.28 11.15
CA ARG A 121 31.94 -9.52 11.44
C ARG A 121 32.20 -10.71 12.39
N SER A 122 31.20 -11.11 13.17
CA SER A 122 31.32 -12.16 14.20
C SER A 122 30.61 -13.47 13.84
N ARG A 123 29.64 -13.44 12.91
CA ARG A 123 29.00 -14.64 12.34
C ARG A 123 29.42 -14.85 10.88
N SER A 124 29.53 -16.11 10.46
CA SER A 124 29.66 -16.46 9.04
C SER A 124 28.29 -16.63 8.39
N LEU A 125 28.18 -16.20 7.14
CA LEU A 125 27.04 -16.47 6.26
C LEU A 125 27.37 -17.61 5.27
N PRO A 126 26.37 -18.27 4.68
CA PRO A 126 26.59 -19.19 3.56
C PRO A 126 27.31 -18.47 2.39
N PRO A 127 28.30 -19.09 1.71
CA PRO A 127 29.07 -18.43 0.66
C PRO A 127 28.23 -17.82 -0.48
N GLU A 128 27.11 -18.46 -0.80
CA GLU A 128 26.14 -17.99 -1.79
C GLU A 128 25.41 -16.70 -1.37
N VAL A 129 25.12 -16.55 -0.07
CA VAL A 129 24.53 -15.33 0.51
C VAL A 129 25.57 -14.22 0.57
N VAL A 130 26.82 -14.53 0.94
CA VAL A 130 27.93 -13.55 0.91
C VAL A 130 28.10 -12.97 -0.49
N ARG A 131 28.28 -13.83 -1.49
CA ARG A 131 28.43 -13.41 -2.90
C ARG A 131 27.22 -12.62 -3.40
N GLN A 132 26.00 -13.04 -3.05
CA GLN A 132 24.79 -12.29 -3.41
C GLN A 132 24.80 -10.88 -2.79
N ASN A 133 25.12 -10.76 -1.50
CA ASN A 133 25.11 -9.48 -0.80
C ASN A 133 26.19 -8.55 -1.36
N GLU A 134 27.37 -9.06 -1.68
CA GLU A 134 28.44 -8.33 -2.38
C GLU A 134 27.99 -7.86 -3.77
N GLU A 135 27.43 -8.76 -4.61
CA GLU A 135 26.91 -8.42 -5.94
C GLU A 135 25.78 -7.35 -5.91
N LEU A 136 24.94 -7.37 -4.87
CA LEU A 136 23.90 -6.36 -4.66
C LEU A 136 24.49 -5.04 -4.17
N ALA A 137 25.45 -5.07 -3.25
CA ALA A 137 26.13 -3.87 -2.76
C ALA A 137 26.88 -3.16 -3.91
N ASP A 138 27.57 -3.91 -4.77
CA ASP A 138 28.23 -3.36 -5.96
C ASP A 138 27.22 -2.85 -6.99
N ARG A 139 26.16 -3.61 -7.30
CA ARG A 139 25.10 -3.18 -8.24
C ARG A 139 24.47 -1.84 -7.83
N TYR A 140 24.15 -1.70 -6.54
CA TYR A 140 23.49 -0.50 -6.01
C TYR A 140 24.48 0.53 -5.43
N GLN A 141 25.78 0.34 -5.63
CA GLN A 141 26.85 1.25 -5.19
C GLN A 141 26.77 1.60 -3.69
N ILE A 142 26.47 0.60 -2.85
CA ILE A 142 26.34 0.76 -1.40
C ILE A 142 27.73 1.03 -0.79
N ARG A 143 27.93 2.24 -0.26
CA ARG A 143 29.22 2.67 0.34
C ARG A 143 29.20 2.80 1.86
N GLY A 144 28.06 2.55 2.52
CA GLY A 144 27.91 2.70 3.97
C GLY A 144 26.62 2.09 4.50
N PHE A 145 26.53 1.98 5.82
CA PHE A 145 25.42 1.33 6.52
C PHE A 145 24.87 2.18 7.68
N PRO A 146 23.57 2.08 7.99
CA PRO A 146 22.56 1.35 7.24
C PRO A 146 22.15 2.11 5.98
N THR A 147 21.99 1.40 4.87
CA THR A 147 21.38 1.94 3.63
C THR A 147 20.14 1.13 3.31
N ILE A 148 19.01 1.80 3.17
CA ILE A 148 17.73 1.19 2.82
C ILE A 148 17.39 1.57 1.39
N LEU A 149 17.03 0.59 0.56
CA LEU A 149 16.48 0.81 -0.76
C LEU A 149 15.08 0.24 -0.85
N VAL A 150 14.17 0.95 -1.52
CA VAL A 150 12.93 0.36 -2.03
C VAL A 150 13.12 0.11 -3.52
N LEU A 151 12.95 -1.15 -3.93
CA LEU A 151 13.09 -1.59 -5.31
C LEU A 151 11.72 -2.00 -5.88
N ASP A 152 11.50 -1.78 -7.17
CA ASP A 152 10.38 -2.41 -7.88
C ASP A 152 10.67 -3.88 -8.21
N ASP A 153 9.70 -4.54 -8.84
CA ASP A 153 9.80 -5.95 -9.23
C ASP A 153 10.78 -6.21 -10.40
N GLN A 154 11.34 -5.14 -10.98
CA GLN A 154 12.43 -5.18 -11.97
C GLN A 154 13.80 -4.87 -11.35
N GLY A 155 13.86 -4.50 -10.06
CA GLY A 155 15.07 -4.11 -9.36
C GLY A 155 15.50 -2.65 -9.56
N ARG A 156 14.64 -1.78 -10.11
CA ARG A 156 14.87 -0.33 -10.19
C ARG A 156 14.64 0.30 -8.82
N VAL A 157 15.46 1.28 -8.45
CA VAL A 157 15.32 2.01 -7.18
C VAL A 157 14.15 2.99 -7.27
N LEU A 158 13.18 2.84 -6.38
CA LEU A 158 12.04 3.74 -6.21
C LEU A 158 12.30 4.82 -5.15
N ALA A 159 13.00 4.45 -4.07
CA ALA A 159 13.40 5.36 -3.00
C ALA A 159 14.66 4.83 -2.28
N SER A 160 15.35 5.72 -1.58
CA SER A 160 16.47 5.37 -0.70
C SER A 160 16.35 6.10 0.65
N SER A 161 16.86 5.47 1.70
CA SER A 161 16.91 6.04 3.05
C SER A 161 18.07 5.43 3.85
N GLY A 162 18.21 5.84 5.11
CA GLY A 162 19.16 5.29 6.07
C GLY A 162 18.62 5.48 7.48
N TYR A 163 19.48 5.45 8.49
CA TYR A 163 19.07 5.74 9.86
C TYR A 163 18.70 7.21 10.02
N GLN A 164 17.53 7.47 10.61
CA GLN A 164 17.06 8.81 11.00
C GLN A 164 16.52 8.75 12.43
N ARG A 165 16.80 9.78 13.22
CA ARG A 165 16.24 9.92 14.58
C ARG A 165 14.76 10.29 14.50
N GLY A 166 13.95 9.78 15.42
CA GLY A 166 12.50 10.03 15.51
C GLY A 166 11.64 8.77 15.60
N GLY A 167 12.26 7.59 15.49
CA GLY A 167 11.57 6.30 15.57
C GLY A 167 10.76 5.95 14.32
N ALA A 168 10.10 4.79 14.34
CA ALA A 168 9.43 4.21 13.19
C ALA A 168 8.49 5.17 12.45
N ALA A 169 7.59 5.88 13.15
CA ALA A 169 6.58 6.73 12.51
C ALA A 169 7.19 7.89 11.70
N ALA A 170 8.21 8.56 12.24
CA ALA A 170 8.90 9.66 11.54
C ALA A 170 9.71 9.14 10.34
N TRP A 171 10.40 7.99 10.52
CA TRP A 171 11.17 7.37 9.44
C TRP A 171 10.28 6.90 8.28
N ILE A 172 9.12 6.32 8.60
CA ILE A 172 8.11 5.90 7.61
C ILE A 172 7.63 7.11 6.80
N ALA A 173 7.22 8.20 7.45
CA ALA A 173 6.73 9.39 6.75
C ALA A 173 7.78 9.98 5.78
N ASN A 174 9.04 9.99 6.18
CA ASN A 174 10.14 10.46 5.33
C ASN A 174 10.41 9.51 4.14
N LEU A 175 10.29 8.19 4.33
CA LEU A 175 10.44 7.22 3.24
C LEU A 175 9.25 7.26 2.26
N GLU A 176 8.03 7.50 2.75
CA GLU A 176 6.86 7.71 1.90
C GLU A 176 7.02 8.97 1.04
N GLN A 177 7.57 10.06 1.58
CA GLN A 177 7.89 11.26 0.81
C GLN A 177 8.91 10.99 -0.33
N GLU A 178 9.94 10.18 -0.09
CA GLU A 178 10.89 9.79 -1.15
C GLU A 178 10.26 8.89 -2.22
N LEU A 179 9.31 8.02 -1.84
CA LEU A 179 8.55 7.19 -2.79
C LEU A 179 7.65 8.05 -3.69
N ASP A 180 6.93 9.02 -3.12
CA ASP A 180 6.11 9.96 -3.87
C ASP A 180 6.96 10.82 -4.83
N ARG A 181 8.16 11.23 -4.37
CA ARG A 181 9.14 11.96 -5.21
C ARG A 181 9.63 11.11 -6.37
N GLY A 182 10.00 9.86 -6.12
CA GLY A 182 10.45 8.92 -7.15
C GLY A 182 9.37 8.62 -8.19
N ALA A 183 8.12 8.46 -7.77
CA ALA A 183 6.98 8.28 -8.67
C ALA A 183 6.80 9.50 -9.59
N ALA A 184 6.76 10.71 -9.03
CA ALA A 184 6.60 11.96 -9.79
C ALA A 184 7.78 12.26 -10.74
N GLU A 185 8.99 11.82 -10.40
CA GLU A 185 10.16 11.91 -11.29
C GLU A 185 10.03 10.94 -12.47
N SER A 186 9.60 9.69 -12.23
CA SER A 186 9.42 8.69 -13.29
C SER A 186 8.35 9.07 -14.32
N GLU A 187 7.21 9.62 -13.88
CA GLU A 187 6.13 10.09 -14.76
C GLU A 187 6.57 11.28 -15.63
N ARG A 188 7.39 12.18 -15.08
CA ARG A 188 7.96 13.32 -15.82
C ARG A 188 8.92 12.86 -16.91
N VAL A 189 9.78 11.88 -16.61
CA VAL A 189 10.71 11.30 -17.59
C VAL A 189 9.95 10.60 -18.71
N GLU A 190 8.93 9.81 -18.39
CA GLU A 190 8.10 9.14 -19.41
C GLU A 190 7.38 10.16 -20.29
N THR A 191 6.77 11.20 -19.69
CA THR A 191 6.08 12.27 -20.43
C THR A 191 7.03 13.08 -21.32
N SER A 192 8.28 13.30 -20.89
CA SER A 192 9.31 14.00 -21.68
C SER A 192 9.95 13.15 -22.77
N SER A 193 9.62 11.86 -22.86
CA SER A 193 10.17 10.91 -23.84
C SER A 193 9.22 10.59 -25.01
N ARG A 194 8.07 11.26 -25.06
CA ARG A 194 7.01 11.14 -26.08
C ARG A 194 6.88 12.42 -26.88
#